data_AF-A0AAD9K4D2-F1
#
_entry.id   AF-A0AAD9K4D2-F1
#
_cell.length_a   1.000
_cell.length_b   1.000
_cell.length_c   1.000
_cell.angle_alpha   90.00
_cell.angle_beta   90.00
_cell.angle_gamma   90.00
#
_symmetry.space_group_name_H-M   'P 1'
#
loop_
_entity.id
_entity.type
_entity.pdbx_description
1 polymer ?
#
loop_
_entity_poly.entity_id
_entity_poly.type
_entity_poly.pdbx_seq_one_letter_code
_entity_poly.pdbx_strand_id
1 'polypeptide(L)'
;MMAVRFGMYKAHYWTWVNSEHSFHVQGIDYCPGQNVVNVTTHVQVNHTNQPLLFHLGRDPGEKYTIRPHNSEYQRVMAEIQKIVNDHKTHLKPGQPQLNYCDRAVMNWAPPGCEKLNKCLPIPPSHPKLCLWDH
;
A
#
# COMPACT_ATOMS: atom_id res chain seq x y z
N MET A 1 5.57 4.28 -2.90
CA MET A 1 4.68 4.48 -4.07
C MET A 1 4.60 3.15 -4.81
N MET A 2 3.45 2.49 -4.79
CA MET A 2 3.29 1.13 -5.35
C MET A 2 3.07 1.15 -6.86
N ALA A 3 2.16 2.00 -7.35
CA ALA A 3 1.78 2.08 -8.75
C ALA A 3 1.42 3.51 -9.16
N VAL A 4 1.45 3.78 -10.47
CA VAL A 4 1.04 5.06 -11.08
C VAL A 4 0.16 4.81 -12.30
N ARG A 5 -0.88 5.61 -12.47
CA ARG A 5 -1.77 5.59 -13.64
C ARG A 5 -1.56 6.83 -14.50
N PHE A 6 -1.48 6.63 -15.80
CA PHE A 6 -1.46 7.69 -16.81
C PHE A 6 -2.40 7.32 -17.97
N GLY A 7 -3.48 8.08 -18.13
CA GLY A 7 -4.54 7.76 -19.09
C GLY A 7 -5.16 6.37 -18.83
N MET A 8 -5.09 5.49 -19.84
CA MET A 8 -5.58 4.11 -19.75
C MET A 8 -4.54 3.11 -19.24
N TYR A 9 -3.35 3.58 -18.86
CA TYR A 9 -2.25 2.69 -18.44
C TYR A 9 -1.98 2.80 -16.95
N LYS A 10 -1.61 1.68 -16.32
CA LYS A 10 -1.19 1.62 -14.93
C LYS A 10 0.09 0.80 -14.81
N ALA A 11 1.11 1.41 -14.20
CA ALA A 11 2.43 0.81 -13.97
C ALA A 11 2.61 0.50 -12.49
N HIS A 12 2.90 -0.75 -12.14
CA HIS A 12 3.22 -1.18 -10.78
C HIS A 12 4.74 -1.28 -10.62
N TYR A 13 5.29 -0.44 -9.75
CA TYR A 13 6.69 -0.45 -9.32
C TYR A 13 6.93 -1.43 -8.18
N TRP A 14 5.89 -1.76 -7.43
CA TRP A 14 5.88 -2.75 -6.36
C TRP A 14 4.55 -3.50 -6.39
N THR A 15 4.58 -4.81 -6.17
CA THR A 15 3.38 -5.63 -6.00
C THR A 15 3.40 -6.33 -4.66
N TRP A 16 2.26 -6.39 -3.99
CA TRP A 16 2.10 -7.10 -2.73
C TRP A 16 0.61 -7.23 -2.40
N VAL A 17 0.19 -8.42 -1.96
CA VAL A 17 -1.14 -8.67 -1.38
C VAL A 17 -1.05 -8.52 0.14
N ASN A 18 -0.44 -9.49 0.80
CA ASN A 18 -0.12 -9.53 2.23
C ASN A 18 1.02 -10.53 2.46
N SER A 19 1.43 -10.78 3.71
CA SER A 19 2.44 -11.83 3.98
C SER A 19 1.91 -13.26 3.83
N GLU A 20 2.82 -14.18 3.49
CA GLU A 20 2.59 -15.64 3.50
C GLU A 20 2.00 -16.13 4.83
N HIS A 21 2.47 -15.57 5.96
CA HIS A 21 1.96 -15.92 7.28
C HIS A 21 0.49 -15.52 7.44
N SER A 22 0.13 -14.29 7.07
CA SER A 22 -1.26 -13.84 7.13
C SER A 22 -2.18 -14.65 6.21
N PHE A 23 -1.71 -15.01 5.02
CA PHE A 23 -2.48 -15.82 4.09
C PHE A 23 -2.65 -17.27 4.56
N HIS A 24 -1.55 -17.98 4.82
CA HIS A 24 -1.60 -19.43 5.10
C HIS A 24 -1.91 -19.78 6.56
N VAL A 25 -1.48 -18.97 7.54
CA VAL A 25 -1.65 -19.29 8.97
C VAL A 25 -2.90 -18.64 9.53
N GLN A 26 -3.17 -17.39 9.16
CA GLN A 26 -4.30 -16.62 9.69
C GLN A 26 -5.54 -16.68 8.79
N GLY A 27 -5.42 -17.16 7.55
CA GLY A 27 -6.53 -17.24 6.59
C GLY A 27 -6.98 -15.88 6.05
N ILE A 28 -6.13 -14.86 6.11
CA ILE A 28 -6.43 -13.51 5.62
C ILE A 28 -6.16 -13.48 4.12
N ASP A 29 -7.22 -13.42 3.32
CA ASP A 29 -7.15 -13.34 1.86
C ASP A 29 -7.75 -12.01 1.38
N TYR A 30 -6.90 -11.13 0.81
CA TYR A 30 -7.35 -9.87 0.23
C TYR A 30 -7.86 -10.01 -1.22
N CYS A 31 -7.63 -11.17 -1.85
CA CYS A 31 -7.98 -11.44 -3.25
C CYS A 31 -8.75 -12.78 -3.39
N PRO A 32 -9.85 -12.99 -2.64
CA PRO A 32 -10.55 -14.28 -2.62
C PRO A 32 -11.04 -14.70 -4.01
N GLY A 33 -10.67 -15.91 -4.42
CA GLY A 33 -10.99 -16.45 -5.73
C GLY A 33 -10.21 -15.83 -6.89
N GLN A 34 -9.16 -15.05 -6.61
CA GLN A 34 -8.32 -14.40 -7.61
C GLN A 34 -6.85 -14.75 -7.40
N ASN A 35 -6.17 -15.12 -8.49
CA ASN A 35 -4.73 -15.29 -8.50
C ASN A 35 -4.20 -14.90 -9.89
N VAL A 36 -3.44 -13.82 -9.96
CA VAL A 36 -2.74 -13.38 -11.16
C VAL A 36 -1.25 -13.61 -10.95
N VAL A 37 -0.71 -14.55 -11.71
CA VAL A 37 0.69 -15.01 -11.61
C VAL A 37 1.65 -13.82 -11.69
N ASN A 38 2.57 -13.73 -10.73
CA ASN A 38 3.57 -12.67 -10.58
C ASN A 38 3.02 -11.24 -10.35
N VAL A 39 1.73 -11.11 -10.06
CA VAL A 39 1.08 -9.83 -9.74
C VAL A 39 0.50 -9.86 -8.33
N THR A 40 -0.34 -10.86 -8.02
CA THR A 40 -0.89 -11.07 -6.67
C THR A 40 0.07 -11.91 -5.83
N THR A 41 1.17 -11.30 -5.37
CA THR A 41 2.24 -11.97 -4.62
C THR A 41 2.09 -11.79 -3.10
N HIS A 42 2.35 -12.85 -2.33
CA HIS A 42 2.38 -12.82 -0.85
C HIS A 42 3.75 -12.41 -0.26
N VAL A 43 4.64 -11.97 -1.14
CA VAL A 43 5.89 -11.29 -0.82
C VAL A 43 5.86 -9.94 -1.51
N GLN A 44 6.44 -8.92 -0.88
CA GLN A 44 6.59 -7.61 -1.52
C GLN A 44 7.66 -7.71 -2.60
N VAL A 45 7.24 -7.62 -3.87
CA VAL A 45 8.14 -7.75 -5.02
C VAL A 45 8.46 -6.38 -5.61
N ASN A 46 9.76 -6.14 -5.84
CA ASN A 46 10.28 -4.91 -6.41
C ASN A 46 10.36 -5.01 -7.94
N HIS A 47 9.68 -4.10 -8.65
CA HIS A 47 9.68 -3.96 -10.09
C HIS A 47 10.21 -2.60 -10.56
N THR A 48 10.96 -1.87 -9.72
CA THR A 48 11.33 -0.47 -10.03
C THR A 48 12.11 -0.30 -11.33
N ASN A 49 12.95 -1.27 -11.69
CA ASN A 49 13.73 -1.26 -12.93
C ASN A 49 12.91 -1.65 -14.17
N GLN A 50 11.82 -2.39 -13.98
CA GLN A 50 10.94 -2.85 -15.06
C GLN A 50 9.50 -3.01 -14.54
N PRO A 51 8.76 -1.89 -14.37
CA PRO A 51 7.42 -1.92 -13.79
C PRO A 51 6.44 -2.79 -14.58
N LEU A 52 5.50 -3.44 -13.90
CA LEU A 52 4.44 -4.19 -14.56
C LEU A 52 3.41 -3.22 -15.12
N LEU A 53 3.21 -3.22 -16.44
CA LEU A 53 2.33 -2.28 -17.12
C LEU A 53 1.04 -2.97 -17.58
N PHE A 54 -0.10 -2.36 -17.29
CA PHE A 54 -1.43 -2.81 -17.72
C PHE A 54 -2.13 -1.71 -18.51
N HIS A 55 -2.99 -2.11 -19.46
CA HIS A 55 -3.93 -1.19 -20.12
C HIS A 55 -5.34 -1.42 -19.58
N LEU A 56 -5.77 -0.58 -18.65
CA LEU A 56 -7.02 -0.70 -17.90
C LEU A 56 -8.28 -0.68 -18.76
N GLY A 57 -8.24 -0.06 -19.94
CA GLY A 57 -9.38 -0.08 -20.88
C GLY A 57 -9.59 -1.43 -21.59
N ARG A 58 -8.54 -2.26 -21.68
CA ARG A 58 -8.58 -3.59 -22.33
C ARG A 58 -8.53 -4.71 -21.30
N ASP A 59 -7.87 -4.44 -20.18
CA ASP A 59 -7.65 -5.35 -19.07
C ASP A 59 -7.93 -4.63 -17.73
N PRO A 60 -9.21 -4.44 -17.38
CA PRO A 60 -9.58 -3.81 -16.12
C PRO A 60 -9.22 -4.66 -14.90
N GLY A 61 -9.03 -5.97 -15.09
CA GLY A 61 -8.69 -6.93 -14.04
C GLY A 61 -7.19 -7.13 -13.82
N GLU A 62 -6.33 -6.38 -14.51
CA GLU A 62 -4.87 -6.45 -14.38
C GLU A 62 -4.33 -7.88 -14.54
N LYS A 63 -4.90 -8.66 -15.47
CA LYS A 63 -4.56 -10.06 -15.71
C LYS A 63 -3.41 -10.23 -16.70
N TYR A 64 -3.19 -9.27 -17.59
CA TYR A 64 -2.30 -9.38 -18.74
C TYR A 64 -1.31 -8.21 -18.79
N THR A 65 -0.08 -8.48 -18.39
CA THR A 65 1.01 -7.49 -18.45
C THR A 65 1.44 -7.22 -19.89
N ILE A 66 1.70 -5.94 -20.19
CA ILE A 66 2.33 -5.54 -21.45
C ILE A 66 3.83 -5.80 -21.32
N ARG A 67 4.37 -6.57 -22.28
CA ARG A 67 5.78 -6.98 -22.25
C ARG A 67 6.73 -5.79 -22.47
N PRO A 68 7.89 -5.75 -21.79
CA PRO A 68 8.86 -4.65 -21.90
C PRO A 68 9.42 -4.39 -23.31
N HIS A 69 9.50 -5.44 -24.14
CA HIS A 69 9.97 -5.34 -25.51
C HIS A 69 8.93 -4.76 -26.49
N ASN A 70 7.69 -4.52 -26.03
CA ASN A 70 6.64 -3.94 -26.86
C ASN A 70 6.84 -2.42 -26.97
N SER A 71 6.68 -1.86 -28.17
CA SER A 71 6.75 -0.41 -28.40
C SER A 71 5.72 0.37 -27.57
N GLU A 72 4.55 -0.22 -27.31
CA GLU A 72 3.54 0.33 -26.41
C GLU A 72 4.09 0.52 -25.00
N TYR A 73 4.79 -0.48 -24.47
CA TYR A 73 5.39 -0.41 -23.15
C TYR A 73 6.42 0.71 -23.08
N GLN A 74 7.37 0.72 -24.01
CA GLN A 74 8.48 1.69 -24.01
C GLN A 74 7.97 3.13 -24.10
N ARG A 75 7.02 3.38 -25.01
CA ARG A 75 6.42 4.71 -25.20
C ARG A 75 5.69 5.19 -23.95
N VAL A 76 4.87 4.33 -23.34
CA VAL A 76 4.06 4.71 -22.16
C VAL A 76 4.93 4.85 -20.92
N MET A 77 5.88 3.94 -20.71
CA MET A 77 6.78 4.01 -19.56
C MET A 77 7.69 5.23 -19.61
N ALA A 78 8.10 5.70 -20.79
CA ALA A 78 8.85 6.95 -20.90
C ALA A 78 8.07 8.15 -20.35
N GLU A 79 6.76 8.24 -20.64
CA GLU A 79 5.91 9.31 -20.11
C GLU A 79 5.62 9.14 -18.62
N ILE A 80 5.28 7.93 -18.17
CA ILE A 80 5.07 7.64 -16.75
C ILE A 80 6.33 7.95 -15.93
N GLN A 81 7.51 7.62 -16.45
CA GLN A 81 8.77 7.87 -15.76
C GLN A 81 9.03 9.37 -15.56
N LYS A 82 8.71 10.22 -16.55
CA LYS A 82 8.80 11.68 -16.40
C LYS A 82 7.89 12.16 -15.26
N ILE A 83 6.63 11.71 -15.24
CA ILE A 83 5.64 12.07 -14.21
C ILE A 83 6.09 11.60 -12.83
N VAL A 84 6.58 10.37 -12.72
CA VAL A 84 7.06 9.80 -11.44
C VAL A 84 8.28 10.54 -10.94
N ASN A 85 9.21 10.89 -11.83
CA ASN A 85 10.40 11.65 -11.46
C ASN A 85 9.99 13.05 -10.97
N ASP A 86 9.16 13.77 -11.72
CA ASP A 86 8.67 15.09 -11.35
C ASP A 86 7.95 15.07 -9.98
N HIS A 87 7.07 14.09 -9.76
CA HIS A 87 6.42 13.93 -8.47
C HIS A 87 7.43 13.70 -7.34
N LYS A 88 8.39 12.78 -7.54
CA LYS A 88 9.38 12.44 -6.50
C LYS A 88 10.35 13.58 -6.20
N THR A 89 10.70 14.41 -7.19
CA THR A 89 11.59 15.57 -6.97
C THR A 89 10.90 16.67 -6.17
N HIS A 90 9.58 16.82 -6.31
CA HIS A 90 8.82 17.87 -5.64
C HIS A 90 8.13 17.41 -4.35
N LEU A 91 7.99 16.10 -4.13
CA LEU A 91 7.42 15.55 -2.92
C LEU A 91 8.34 15.81 -1.72
N LYS A 92 7.82 16.50 -0.71
CA LYS A 92 8.44 16.62 0.63
C LYS A 92 7.62 15.79 1.62
N PRO A 93 8.04 14.54 1.94
CA PRO A 93 7.30 13.72 2.90
C PRO A 93 7.24 14.39 4.27
N GLY A 94 6.06 14.40 4.88
CA GLY A 94 5.89 14.83 6.27
C GLY A 94 6.53 13.84 7.25
N GLN A 95 6.68 14.28 8.50
CA GLN A 95 7.14 13.39 9.56
C GLN A 95 6.08 12.30 9.83
N PRO A 96 6.46 11.01 9.89
CA PRO A 96 5.52 9.91 10.05
C PRO A 96 4.83 9.98 11.42
N GLN A 97 3.52 10.20 11.43
CA GLN A 97 2.72 10.32 12.66
C GLN A 97 2.25 8.97 13.22
N LEU A 98 2.41 7.89 12.45
CA LEU A 98 1.86 6.56 12.76
C LEU A 98 2.93 5.59 13.32
N ASN A 99 4.10 6.09 13.68
CA ASN A 99 5.20 5.23 14.16
C ASN A 99 5.01 4.78 15.61
N TYR A 100 4.43 5.63 16.46
CA TYR A 100 4.38 5.41 17.91
C TYR A 100 2.96 5.18 18.41
N CYS A 101 2.83 4.21 19.30
CA CYS A 101 1.60 3.81 19.98
C CYS A 101 1.82 3.85 21.48
N ASP A 102 0.80 4.25 22.22
CA ASP A 102 0.78 4.19 23.68
C ASP A 102 -0.64 3.80 24.13
N ARG A 103 -0.74 2.85 25.08
CA ARG A 103 -2.04 2.46 25.62
C ARG A 103 -2.64 3.58 26.47
N ALA A 104 -1.83 4.43 27.10
CA ALA A 104 -2.33 5.50 27.95
C ALA A 104 -3.10 6.59 27.18
N VAL A 105 -2.84 6.75 25.87
CA VAL A 105 -3.52 7.77 25.03
C VAL A 105 -4.80 7.27 24.35
N MET A 106 -5.24 6.04 24.68
CA MET A 106 -6.55 5.55 24.24
C MET A 106 -7.68 6.34 24.92
N ASN A 107 -8.93 6.13 24.48
CA ASN A 107 -10.11 6.88 24.92
C ASN A 107 -10.59 6.52 26.34
N TRP A 108 -9.70 6.53 27.34
CA TRP A 108 -10.01 6.22 28.73
C TRP A 108 -10.89 7.29 29.38
N ALA A 109 -10.56 8.57 29.18
CA ALA A 109 -11.27 9.69 29.78
C ALA A 109 -11.47 10.84 28.77
N PRO A 110 -12.28 10.64 27.72
CA PRO A 110 -12.55 11.70 26.75
C PRO A 110 -13.31 12.86 27.42
N PRO A 111 -13.16 14.10 26.93
CA PRO A 111 -13.89 15.25 27.47
C PRO A 111 -15.40 15.00 27.56
N GLY A 112 -15.98 15.27 28.73
CA GLY A 112 -17.40 15.02 29.01
C GLY A 112 -17.71 13.67 29.66
N CYS A 113 -16.73 12.75 29.78
CA CYS A 113 -16.95 11.47 30.45
C CYS A 113 -17.37 11.62 31.92
N GLU A 114 -16.93 12.68 32.61
CA GLU A 114 -17.25 12.92 34.03
C GLU A 114 -18.75 13.16 34.24
N LYS A 115 -19.37 14.00 33.41
CA LYS A 115 -20.81 14.30 33.46
C LYS A 115 -21.67 13.06 33.17
N LEU A 116 -21.14 12.15 32.35
CA LEU A 116 -21.81 10.90 31.98
C LEU A 116 -21.46 9.75 32.93
N ASN A 117 -20.54 9.95 33.88
CA ASN A 117 -19.95 8.92 34.72
C ASN A 117 -19.40 7.73 33.90
N LYS A 118 -18.66 8.03 32.83
CA LYS A 118 -18.10 7.06 31.87
C LYS A 118 -16.58 7.12 31.73
N CYS A 119 -15.88 7.83 32.62
CA CYS A 119 -14.42 7.82 32.61
C CYS A 119 -13.89 6.48 33.09
N LEU A 120 -12.79 6.02 32.50
CA LEU A 120 -12.08 4.80 32.87
C LEU A 120 -10.67 5.13 33.38
N PRO A 121 -10.09 4.29 34.26
CA PRO A 121 -8.72 4.51 34.74
C PRO A 121 -7.70 4.39 33.61
N ILE A 122 -6.77 5.35 33.57
CA ILE A 122 -5.71 5.41 32.55
C ILE A 122 -4.54 4.52 33.01
N PRO A 123 -4.04 3.58 32.18
CA PRO A 123 -2.85 2.81 32.50
C PRO A 123 -1.57 3.68 32.42
N PRO A 124 -0.44 3.25 33.03
CA PRO A 124 0.83 3.95 32.87
C PRO A 124 1.25 4.09 31.40
N SER A 125 1.74 5.28 31.03
CA SER A 125 2.23 5.58 29.69
C SER A 125 3.52 4.82 29.41
N HIS A 126 3.59 4.20 28.22
CA HIS A 126 4.80 3.57 27.71
C HIS A 126 4.83 3.62 26.17
N PRO A 127 5.24 4.77 25.59
CA PRO A 127 5.28 4.94 24.14
C PRO A 127 6.26 3.97 23.50
N LYS A 128 5.81 3.23 22.50
CA LYS A 128 6.61 2.25 21.75
C LYS A 128 6.25 2.28 20.27
N LEU A 129 7.08 1.66 19.43
CA LEU A 129 6.74 1.49 18.03
C LEU A 129 5.43 0.70 17.91
N CYS A 130 4.53 1.20 17.06
CA CYS A 130 3.33 0.47 16.68
C CYS A 130 3.74 -0.80 15.94
N LEU A 131 3.03 -1.89 16.21
CA LEU A 131 3.19 -3.12 15.45
C LEU A 131 2.20 -3.06 14.29
N TRP A 132 2.74 -2.92 13.09
CA TRP A 132 1.96 -2.94 11.86
C TRP A 132 2.12 -4.33 11.25
N ASP A 133 1.11 -5.19 11.45
CA ASP A 133 1.06 -6.46 10.74
C ASP A 133 0.75 -6.19 9.26
N HIS A 134 1.55 -6.80 8.39
CA HIS A 134 1.42 -6.74 6.93
C HIS A 134 1.41 -8.15 6.34
#